data_AF-A0A235EVT1-F1
#
_entry.id   AF-A0A235EVT1-F1
#
_cell.length_a   1.000
_cell.length_b   1.000
_cell.length_c   1.000
_cell.angle_alpha   90.00
_cell.angle_beta   90.00
_cell.angle_gamma   90.00
#
_symmetry.space_group_name_H-M   'P 1'
#
loop_
_entity.id
_entity.type
_entity.pdbx_description
1 polymer ?
#
loop_
_entity_poly.entity_id
_entity_poly.type
_entity_poly.pdbx_seq_one_letter_code
_entity_poly.pdbx_strand_id
1 'polypeptide(L)'
;MQPHEFFADGKAPKSAGLTFEDFDQWSATAGNYAGQADCAAVWRSIKEDGAIQAGTLYAMAKSAGWQEHNGPQQRPHQTRQKPAQAPQRPTQGQRSPFDVEGAWKAGEPATAAHGYITRKQGNAAGLKVYRGPERIAGQALDGALMVPAFDMAGKLKTVQFIPTEGKKLNAPGRQVAGAFVVGRITQPGTGQTIAICEGIGQAWSCNQATGCAAVVSFGAGRMQHIAQSFRTRYPAARLVLVADAGKEIHCARIAKEIGCTWVEMPADSPQNFDANDLHQRDGIEALAALLRNPKAPPQRFRLMTAEELAALPPVRWRVRGVLPQEGIAAIYGPPGSGKSFLAIDMLAAIATGRPWFNYRVQPASVLYVALEGEHGIAQRVQAHQSRHGTAERVRFLAAPLDLRKAEDRADLAREAKAAGLAGGVVCIDT
;
A
#
# COMPACT_ATOMS: atom_id res chain seq x y z
N MET A 1 -3.53 -12.22 -12.89
CA MET A 1 -4.52 -13.01 -12.13
C MET A 1 -5.20 -13.91 -13.13
N GLN A 2 -5.15 -15.24 -12.94
CA GLN A 2 -5.66 -16.19 -13.93
C GLN A 2 -7.21 -16.28 -13.87
N PRO A 3 -7.92 -16.55 -14.98
CA PRO A 3 -9.40 -16.59 -15.02
C PRO A 3 -10.08 -17.57 -14.07
N HIS A 4 -9.46 -18.72 -13.79
CA HIS A 4 -9.99 -19.72 -12.85
C HIS A 4 -9.76 -19.33 -11.37
N GLU A 5 -8.64 -18.66 -11.06
CA GLU A 5 -8.38 -18.05 -9.74
C GLU A 5 -9.33 -16.87 -9.46
N PHE A 6 -9.87 -16.24 -10.51
CA PHE A 6 -10.69 -15.04 -10.38
C PHE A 6 -12.05 -15.30 -9.72
N PHE A 7 -12.60 -16.51 -9.82
CA PHE A 7 -13.96 -16.86 -9.38
C PHE A 7 -14.05 -17.84 -8.21
N ALA A 8 -12.96 -18.54 -7.89
CA ALA A 8 -12.89 -19.42 -6.72
C ALA A 8 -13.16 -18.67 -5.40
N ASP A 9 -12.93 -17.35 -5.37
CA ASP A 9 -13.09 -16.48 -4.19
C ASP A 9 -14.49 -15.85 -4.02
N GLY A 10 -15.55 -16.48 -4.55
CA GLY A 10 -16.94 -16.08 -4.23
C GLY A 10 -17.49 -14.86 -5.01
N LYS A 11 -16.97 -14.61 -6.22
CA LYS A 11 -17.54 -13.62 -7.17
C LYS A 11 -18.59 -14.33 -8.03
N ALA A 12 -19.77 -13.74 -8.21
CA ALA A 12 -20.95 -14.43 -8.78
C ALA A 12 -21.24 -14.04 -10.25
N PRO A 13 -20.57 -14.62 -11.27
CA PRO A 13 -20.89 -14.41 -12.68
C PRO A 13 -22.32 -14.83 -13.04
N LYS A 14 -22.92 -15.80 -12.34
CA LYS A 14 -24.34 -16.19 -12.51
C LYS A 14 -25.31 -15.03 -12.22
N SER A 15 -25.00 -14.19 -11.23
CA SER A 15 -25.79 -12.99 -10.91
C SER A 15 -25.74 -11.92 -12.01
N ALA A 16 -24.73 -11.97 -12.88
CA ALA A 16 -24.56 -11.09 -14.02
C ALA A 16 -25.17 -11.66 -15.31
N GLY A 17 -25.85 -12.81 -15.26
CA GLY A 17 -26.52 -13.43 -16.41
C GLY A 17 -25.59 -14.11 -17.41
N LEU A 18 -24.32 -14.35 -17.03
CA LEU A 18 -23.34 -15.07 -17.86
C LEU A 18 -23.77 -16.53 -18.03
N THR A 19 -23.65 -17.05 -19.25
CA THR A 19 -23.87 -18.47 -19.53
C THR A 19 -22.61 -19.28 -19.23
N PHE A 20 -22.76 -20.61 -19.14
CA PHE A 20 -21.60 -21.49 -19.02
C PHE A 20 -20.69 -21.39 -20.25
N GLU A 21 -21.25 -21.28 -21.45
CA GLU A 21 -20.50 -21.06 -22.69
C GLU A 21 -19.62 -19.80 -22.63
N ASP A 22 -20.13 -18.68 -22.10
CA ASP A 22 -19.32 -17.45 -21.98
C ASP A 22 -18.14 -17.63 -21.01
N PHE A 23 -18.39 -18.34 -19.91
CA PHE A 23 -17.38 -18.64 -18.89
C PHE A 23 -16.32 -19.62 -19.41
N ASP A 24 -16.73 -20.61 -20.20
CA ASP A 24 -15.85 -21.61 -20.82
C ASP A 24 -14.97 -20.98 -21.91
N GLN A 25 -15.55 -20.16 -22.79
CA GLN A 25 -14.79 -19.43 -23.81
C GLN A 25 -13.77 -18.48 -23.19
N TRP A 26 -14.13 -17.79 -22.11
CA TRP A 26 -13.17 -16.93 -21.41
C TRP A 26 -12.05 -17.74 -20.75
N SER A 27 -12.40 -18.83 -20.06
CA SER A 27 -11.44 -19.69 -19.35
C SER A 27 -10.47 -20.40 -20.31
N ALA A 28 -10.91 -20.71 -21.55
CA ALA A 28 -10.08 -21.31 -22.59
C ALA A 28 -8.91 -20.44 -23.04
N THR A 29 -8.94 -19.12 -22.75
CA THR A 29 -7.82 -18.20 -23.04
C THR A 29 -6.73 -18.20 -21.94
N ALA A 30 -6.96 -18.91 -20.83
CA ALA A 30 -6.01 -19.03 -19.72
C ALA A 30 -4.94 -20.10 -20.01
N GLY A 31 -3.70 -19.82 -19.61
CA GLY A 31 -2.57 -20.74 -19.81
C GLY A 31 -2.65 -22.07 -19.05
N ASN A 32 -3.67 -22.27 -18.21
CA ASN A 32 -3.85 -23.46 -17.39
C ASN A 32 -5.27 -24.07 -17.51
N TYR A 33 -5.98 -23.78 -18.59
CA TYR A 33 -7.27 -24.41 -18.88
C TYR A 33 -7.11 -25.93 -19.09
N ALA A 34 -7.71 -26.73 -18.21
CA ALA A 34 -7.60 -28.19 -18.20
C ALA A 34 -8.74 -28.91 -18.97
N GLY A 35 -9.56 -28.16 -19.71
CA GLY A 35 -10.67 -28.69 -20.51
C GLY A 35 -12.05 -28.41 -19.92
N GLN A 36 -13.07 -28.60 -20.76
CA GLN A 36 -14.45 -28.19 -20.49
C GLN A 36 -15.07 -28.86 -19.25
N ALA A 37 -14.68 -30.11 -18.96
CA ALA A 37 -15.20 -30.85 -17.80
C ALA A 37 -14.78 -30.24 -16.45
N ASP A 38 -13.53 -29.76 -16.36
CA ASP A 38 -12.98 -29.12 -15.16
C ASP A 38 -13.55 -27.71 -14.99
N CYS A 39 -13.65 -26.97 -16.09
CA CYS A 39 -14.33 -25.68 -16.16
C CYS A 39 -15.79 -25.76 -15.67
N ALA A 40 -16.53 -26.80 -16.08
CA ALA A 40 -17.90 -27.04 -15.63
C ALA A 40 -18.01 -27.33 -14.12
N ALA A 41 -16.99 -27.97 -13.52
CA ALA A 41 -16.96 -28.22 -12.09
C ALA A 41 -16.82 -26.93 -11.28
N VAL A 42 -15.92 -26.02 -11.73
CA VAL A 42 -15.74 -24.69 -11.14
C VAL A 42 -16.99 -23.83 -11.33
N TRP A 43 -17.62 -23.87 -12.51
CA TRP A 43 -18.86 -23.12 -12.76
C TRP A 43 -20.00 -23.52 -11.81
N ARG A 44 -20.11 -24.81 -11.47
CA ARG A 44 -21.14 -25.30 -10.53
C ARG A 44 -20.92 -24.83 -9.09
N SER A 45 -19.68 -24.61 -8.66
CA SER A 45 -19.36 -24.21 -7.27
C SER A 45 -19.65 -22.73 -6.96
N ILE A 46 -19.84 -21.91 -8.00
CA ILE A 46 -20.18 -20.48 -7.88
C ILE A 46 -21.64 -20.29 -7.45
N LYS A 47 -21.87 -19.54 -6.37
CA LYS A 47 -23.20 -19.18 -5.83
C LYS A 47 -23.71 -17.84 -6.39
N GLU A 48 -25.03 -17.68 -6.49
CA GLU A 48 -25.69 -16.50 -7.08
C GLU A 48 -25.65 -15.24 -6.20
N ASP A 49 -25.29 -15.36 -4.92
CA ASP A 49 -25.36 -14.30 -3.90
C ASP A 49 -23.99 -13.68 -3.52
N GLY A 50 -23.00 -13.79 -4.41
CA GLY A 50 -21.63 -13.28 -4.20
C GLY A 50 -21.50 -11.76 -4.09
N ALA A 51 -20.45 -11.30 -3.43
CA ALA A 51 -20.26 -9.92 -2.93
C ALA A 51 -19.99 -8.83 -4.00
N ILE A 52 -20.03 -9.14 -5.30
CA ILE A 52 -19.68 -8.20 -6.39
C ILE A 52 -20.84 -8.04 -7.36
N GLN A 53 -21.26 -6.78 -7.58
CA GLN A 53 -22.37 -6.42 -8.47
C GLN A 53 -22.00 -6.55 -9.96
N ALA A 54 -22.97 -6.92 -10.80
CA ALA A 54 -22.82 -7.18 -12.24
C ALA A 54 -22.06 -6.08 -13.01
N GLY A 55 -22.26 -4.80 -12.68
CA GLY A 55 -21.54 -3.69 -13.32
C GLY A 55 -20.02 -3.71 -13.12
N THR A 56 -19.54 -4.25 -11.99
CA THR A 56 -18.11 -4.41 -11.71
C THR A 56 -17.50 -5.54 -12.54
N LEU A 57 -18.29 -6.59 -12.79
CA LEU A 57 -17.94 -7.74 -13.62
C LEU A 57 -17.77 -7.33 -15.10
N TYR A 58 -18.70 -6.55 -15.65
CA TYR A 58 -18.58 -6.02 -17.01
C TYR A 58 -17.39 -5.08 -17.20
N ALA A 59 -17.12 -4.21 -16.23
CA ALA A 59 -15.96 -3.31 -16.28
C ALA A 59 -14.63 -4.08 -16.24
N MET A 60 -14.55 -5.14 -15.42
CA MET A 60 -13.36 -5.97 -15.30
C MET A 60 -13.16 -6.90 -16.50
N ALA A 61 -14.23 -7.48 -17.07
CA ALA A 61 -14.17 -8.28 -18.29
C ALA A 61 -13.64 -7.47 -19.49
N LYS A 62 -14.13 -6.23 -19.67
CA LYS A 62 -13.60 -5.31 -20.70
C LYS A 62 -12.11 -5.00 -20.49
N SER A 63 -11.66 -4.84 -19.24
CA SER A 63 -10.24 -4.58 -18.94
C SER A 63 -9.32 -5.77 -19.23
N ALA A 64 -9.87 -6.99 -19.25
CA ALA A 64 -9.17 -8.23 -19.57
C ALA A 64 -9.25 -8.62 -21.06
N GLY A 65 -9.78 -7.73 -21.91
CA GLY A 65 -9.81 -7.93 -23.36
C GLY A 65 -11.09 -8.54 -23.92
N TRP A 66 -12.12 -8.75 -23.10
CA TRP A 66 -13.43 -9.23 -23.57
C TRP A 66 -14.12 -8.18 -24.43
N GLN A 67 -14.59 -8.58 -25.61
CA GLN A 67 -15.41 -7.75 -26.51
C GLN A 67 -16.79 -8.35 -26.68
N GLU A 68 -17.80 -7.48 -26.67
CA GLU A 68 -19.21 -7.83 -26.73
C GLU A 68 -19.54 -8.33 -28.15
N HIS A 69 -19.86 -9.62 -28.31
CA HIS A 69 -20.27 -10.18 -29.60
C HIS A 69 -21.76 -9.92 -29.85
N ASN A 70 -22.06 -8.88 -30.63
CA ASN A 70 -23.40 -8.64 -31.17
C ASN A 70 -23.63 -9.53 -32.41
N GLY A 71 -24.09 -10.77 -32.18
CA GLY A 71 -24.70 -11.60 -33.22
C GLY A 71 -26.22 -11.41 -33.25
N PRO A 72 -26.87 -11.34 -34.42
CA PRO A 72 -28.32 -11.21 -34.52
C PRO A 72 -28.99 -12.57 -34.23
N GLN A 73 -29.45 -12.80 -33.00
CA GLN A 73 -30.22 -13.99 -32.67
C GLN A 73 -31.71 -13.64 -32.52
N GLN A 74 -32.44 -13.89 -33.62
CA GLN A 74 -33.90 -13.94 -33.65
C GLN A 74 -34.40 -14.96 -32.61
N ARG A 75 -35.23 -14.52 -31.66
CA ARG A 75 -35.91 -15.42 -30.72
C ARG A 75 -37.20 -15.96 -31.36
N PRO A 76 -37.44 -17.27 -31.41
CA PRO A 76 -38.71 -17.82 -31.87
C PRO A 76 -39.84 -17.47 -30.89
N HIS A 77 -40.99 -17.05 -31.43
CA HIS A 77 -42.24 -16.95 -30.69
C HIS A 77 -42.69 -18.35 -30.23
N GLN A 78 -42.65 -18.60 -28.93
CA GLN A 78 -43.46 -19.65 -28.30
C GLN A 78 -44.51 -19.00 -27.41
N THR A 79 -45.77 -19.19 -27.79
CA THR A 79 -46.97 -18.73 -27.13
C THR A 79 -47.14 -19.47 -25.80
N ARG A 80 -46.65 -18.89 -24.69
CA ARG A 80 -47.03 -19.33 -23.34
C ARG A 80 -48.35 -18.67 -22.96
N GLN A 81 -49.36 -19.50 -22.75
CA GLN A 81 -50.66 -19.13 -22.19
C GLN A 81 -50.48 -18.47 -20.82
N LYS A 82 -51.22 -17.37 -20.58
CA LYS A 82 -51.21 -16.59 -19.33
C LYS A 82 -51.87 -17.38 -18.18
N PRO A 83 -51.18 -17.64 -17.06
CA PRO A 83 -51.82 -17.72 -15.76
C PRO A 83 -52.09 -16.30 -15.24
N ALA A 84 -53.14 -16.17 -14.44
CA ALA A 84 -53.73 -14.93 -13.94
C ALA A 84 -52.72 -13.91 -13.39
N GLN A 85 -53.06 -12.63 -13.55
CA GLN A 85 -52.32 -11.47 -13.05
C GLN A 85 -51.93 -11.66 -11.58
N ALA A 86 -50.62 -11.87 -11.34
CA ALA A 86 -50.04 -11.62 -10.03
C ALA A 86 -50.22 -10.12 -9.71
N PRO A 87 -50.58 -9.73 -8.47
CA PRO A 87 -50.72 -8.34 -8.09
C PRO A 87 -49.45 -7.57 -8.46
N GLN A 88 -49.60 -6.49 -9.22
CA GLN A 88 -48.52 -5.57 -9.52
C GLN A 88 -47.87 -5.17 -8.20
N ARG A 89 -46.62 -5.59 -7.98
CA ARG A 89 -45.78 -4.97 -6.96
C ARG A 89 -45.79 -3.47 -7.26
N PRO A 90 -46.12 -2.61 -6.29
CA PRO A 90 -46.10 -1.17 -6.52
C PRO A 90 -44.73 -0.81 -7.06
N THR A 91 -44.73 -0.11 -8.21
CA THR A 91 -43.57 0.60 -8.73
C THR A 91 -42.91 1.29 -7.55
N GLN A 92 -41.71 0.83 -7.17
CA GLN A 92 -40.89 1.55 -6.21
C GLN A 92 -40.66 2.92 -6.84
N GLY A 93 -41.38 3.93 -6.32
CA GLY A 93 -41.23 5.30 -6.76
C GLY A 93 -39.75 5.64 -6.77
N GLN A 94 -39.30 6.30 -7.83
CA GLN A 94 -38.00 6.95 -7.86
C GLN A 94 -37.93 7.84 -6.63
N ARG A 95 -37.28 7.36 -5.55
CA ARG A 95 -36.99 8.20 -4.39
C ARG A 95 -36.10 9.31 -4.89
N SER A 96 -36.51 10.55 -4.66
CA SER A 96 -35.67 11.71 -4.92
C SER A 96 -34.30 11.49 -4.23
N PRO A 97 -33.18 11.90 -4.84
CA PRO A 97 -31.88 11.82 -4.19
C PRO A 97 -31.95 12.45 -2.81
N PHE A 98 -31.33 11.82 -1.81
CA PHE A 98 -31.31 12.37 -0.45
C PHE A 98 -30.72 13.78 -0.47
N ASP A 99 -31.51 14.75 0.00
CA ASP A 99 -31.11 16.16 0.02
C ASP A 99 -30.16 16.43 1.19
N VAL A 100 -28.87 16.24 0.93
CA VAL A 100 -27.82 16.50 1.92
C VAL A 100 -27.78 17.97 2.34
N GLU A 101 -27.99 18.90 1.41
CA GLU A 101 -27.90 20.33 1.71
C GLU A 101 -29.08 20.77 2.56
N GLY A 102 -30.30 20.31 2.21
CA GLY A 102 -31.50 20.50 3.02
C GLY A 102 -31.38 19.86 4.40
N ALA A 103 -30.94 18.60 4.49
CA ALA A 103 -30.71 17.91 5.75
C ALA A 103 -29.70 18.65 6.64
N TRP A 104 -28.58 19.10 6.06
CA TRP A 104 -27.57 19.86 6.80
C TRP A 104 -28.08 21.23 7.24
N LYS A 105 -28.86 21.93 6.40
CA LYS A 105 -29.44 23.23 6.72
C LYS A 105 -30.48 23.13 7.85
N ALA A 106 -31.36 22.15 7.78
CA ALA A 106 -32.41 21.89 8.76
C ALA A 106 -31.89 21.29 10.08
N GLY A 107 -30.71 20.66 10.05
CA GLY A 107 -30.10 20.08 11.24
C GLY A 107 -29.82 21.08 12.36
N GLU A 108 -30.09 20.65 13.58
CA GLU A 108 -29.83 21.41 14.81
C GLU A 108 -28.34 21.34 15.17
N PRO A 109 -27.74 22.39 15.76
CA PRO A 109 -26.37 22.29 16.29
C PRO A 109 -26.24 21.14 17.29
N ALA A 110 -25.21 20.32 17.14
CA ALA A 110 -24.93 19.28 18.13
C ALA A 110 -24.45 19.91 19.44
N THR A 111 -24.73 19.23 20.56
CA THR A 111 -24.23 19.60 21.88
C THR A 111 -23.34 18.50 22.44
N ALA A 112 -22.52 18.82 23.45
CA ALA A 112 -21.69 17.83 24.14
C ALA A 112 -22.51 16.69 24.78
N ALA A 113 -23.81 16.89 25.00
CA ALA A 113 -24.72 15.90 25.57
C ALA A 113 -25.16 14.81 24.57
N HIS A 114 -24.85 14.94 23.27
CA HIS A 114 -25.19 13.91 22.30
C HIS A 114 -24.49 12.58 22.63
N GLY A 115 -25.23 11.47 22.73
CA GLY A 115 -24.72 10.19 23.25
C GLY A 115 -23.44 9.67 22.56
N TYR A 116 -23.31 9.84 21.24
CA TYR A 116 -22.07 9.49 20.53
C TYR A 116 -20.86 10.34 20.96
N ILE A 117 -21.07 11.65 21.15
CA ILE A 117 -20.02 12.60 21.55
C ILE A 117 -19.57 12.26 22.96
N THR A 118 -20.50 12.08 23.89
CA THR A 118 -20.21 11.66 25.27
C THR A 118 -19.41 10.35 25.30
N ARG A 119 -19.87 9.32 24.58
CA ARG A 119 -19.22 8.00 24.55
C ARG A 119 -17.82 8.03 23.96
N LYS A 120 -17.57 8.91 22.99
CA LYS A 120 -16.25 9.08 22.36
C LYS A 120 -15.45 10.25 22.95
N GLN A 121 -15.89 10.82 24.07
CA GLN A 121 -15.25 11.97 24.72
C GLN A 121 -14.88 13.09 23.72
N GLY A 122 -15.82 13.39 22.83
CA GLY A 122 -15.61 14.26 21.67
C GLY A 122 -16.01 15.73 21.89
N ASN A 123 -15.93 16.51 20.82
CA ASN A 123 -16.39 17.89 20.77
C ASN A 123 -17.48 18.08 19.71
N ALA A 124 -18.55 18.80 20.04
CA ALA A 124 -19.68 19.09 19.16
C ALA A 124 -19.44 20.18 18.12
N ALA A 125 -18.34 20.93 18.22
CA ALA A 125 -18.02 22.05 17.34
C ALA A 125 -18.10 21.66 15.85
N GLY A 126 -18.88 22.41 15.09
CA GLY A 126 -19.05 22.22 13.63
C GLY A 126 -19.93 21.02 13.24
N LEU A 127 -20.55 20.33 14.19
CA LEU A 127 -21.45 19.20 13.96
C LEU A 127 -22.91 19.57 14.16
N LYS A 128 -23.79 18.76 13.58
CA LYS A 128 -25.24 18.91 13.70
C LYS A 128 -25.92 17.60 14.03
N VAL A 129 -27.15 17.66 14.50
CA VAL A 129 -28.03 16.52 14.70
C VAL A 129 -29.11 16.56 13.63
N TYR A 130 -29.31 15.44 12.95
CA TYR A 130 -30.36 15.30 11.96
C TYR A 130 -31.73 15.20 12.65
N ARG A 131 -32.71 15.93 12.11
CA ARG A 131 -34.12 15.85 12.52
C ARG A 131 -34.96 15.54 11.30
N GLY A 132 -35.62 14.40 11.28
CA GLY A 132 -36.46 14.01 10.16
C GLY A 132 -36.75 12.51 10.03
N PRO A 133 -37.69 12.13 9.15
CA PRO A 133 -38.20 10.76 9.05
C PRO A 133 -37.35 9.82 8.20
N GLU A 134 -36.25 10.31 7.62
CA GLU A 134 -35.43 9.55 6.67
C GLU A 134 -34.79 8.30 7.28
N ARG A 135 -34.60 7.29 6.43
CA ARG A 135 -33.95 6.02 6.78
C ARG A 135 -32.92 5.63 5.72
N ILE A 136 -31.72 5.26 6.16
CA ILE A 136 -30.68 4.70 5.28
C ILE A 136 -30.43 3.24 5.69
N ALA A 137 -30.51 2.31 4.72
CA ALA A 137 -30.31 0.88 4.96
C ALA A 137 -31.14 0.34 6.16
N GLY A 138 -32.38 0.81 6.30
CA GLY A 138 -33.30 0.42 7.38
C GLY A 138 -33.12 1.16 8.71
N GLN A 139 -32.01 1.88 8.91
CA GLN A 139 -31.72 2.61 10.16
C GLN A 139 -32.37 4.00 10.14
N ALA A 140 -33.07 4.35 11.22
CA ALA A 140 -33.63 5.69 11.43
C ALA A 140 -32.51 6.71 11.61
N LEU A 141 -32.64 7.85 10.93
CA LEU A 141 -31.66 8.93 11.05
C LEU A 141 -32.07 9.98 12.08
N ASP A 142 -33.31 10.02 12.53
CA ASP A 142 -33.73 11.04 13.51
C ASP A 142 -32.86 10.96 14.77
N GLY A 143 -32.28 12.10 15.16
CA GLY A 143 -31.31 12.17 16.25
C GLY A 143 -29.89 11.72 15.89
N ALA A 144 -29.59 11.35 14.64
CA ALA A 144 -28.25 10.97 14.23
C ALA A 144 -27.30 12.18 14.21
N LEU A 145 -26.06 11.98 14.67
CA LEU A 145 -25.01 12.98 14.54
C LEU A 145 -24.57 13.07 13.07
N MET A 146 -24.50 14.28 12.54
CA MET A 146 -24.04 14.60 11.20
C MET A 146 -22.62 15.13 11.25
N VAL A 147 -21.71 14.41 10.60
CA VAL A 147 -20.32 14.83 10.37
C VAL A 147 -20.19 15.30 8.91
N PRO A 148 -20.01 16.61 8.66
CA PRO A 148 -19.98 17.15 7.31
C PRO A 148 -18.63 16.92 6.64
N ALA A 149 -18.62 16.64 5.35
CA ALA A 149 -17.42 16.60 4.54
C ALA A 149 -17.39 17.82 3.61
N PHE A 150 -16.40 18.71 3.82
CA PHE A 150 -16.19 19.91 3.02
C PHE A 150 -15.00 19.71 2.06
N ASP A 151 -15.09 20.30 0.88
CA ASP A 151 -13.91 20.42 0.02
C ASP A 151 -12.95 21.52 0.53
N MET A 152 -11.80 21.68 -0.15
CA MET A 152 -10.78 22.66 0.25
C MET A 152 -11.22 24.13 0.04
N ALA A 153 -12.34 24.35 -0.64
CA ALA A 153 -12.98 25.66 -0.78
C ALA A 153 -14.06 25.91 0.28
N GLY A 154 -14.32 24.95 1.18
CA GLY A 154 -15.32 25.05 2.23
C GLY A 154 -16.74 24.71 1.77
N LYS A 155 -16.94 24.17 0.56
CA LYS A 155 -18.27 23.76 0.09
C LYS A 155 -18.64 22.39 0.62
N LEU A 156 -19.85 22.25 1.16
CA LEU A 156 -20.38 20.97 1.61
C LEU A 156 -20.48 19.99 0.43
N LYS A 157 -19.90 18.81 0.57
CA LYS A 157 -19.96 17.75 -0.45
C LYS A 157 -20.87 16.62 -0.06
N THR A 158 -20.79 16.18 1.19
CA THR A 158 -21.62 15.10 1.74
C THR A 158 -21.67 15.18 3.28
N VAL A 159 -22.45 14.30 3.90
CA VAL A 159 -22.53 14.11 5.36
C VAL A 159 -22.39 12.61 5.67
N GLN A 160 -21.66 12.29 6.74
CA GLN A 160 -21.72 10.98 7.39
C GLN A 160 -22.64 11.07 8.61
N PHE A 161 -23.62 10.16 8.66
CA PHE A 161 -24.54 10.01 9.76
C PHE A 161 -24.02 8.99 10.76
N ILE A 162 -24.16 9.30 12.03
CA ILE A 162 -23.92 8.38 13.15
C ILE A 162 -25.25 8.27 13.90
N PRO A 163 -26.08 7.27 13.55
CA PRO A 163 -27.35 7.03 14.23
C PRO A 163 -27.17 6.79 15.73
N THR A 164 -28.25 7.01 16.49
CA THR A 164 -28.32 6.64 17.91
C THR A 164 -28.15 5.13 18.09
N GLU A 165 -28.65 4.34 17.15
CA GLU A 165 -28.55 2.89 17.09
C GLU A 165 -28.07 2.40 15.73
N GLY A 166 -27.12 1.47 15.73
CA GLY A 166 -26.58 0.84 14.53
C GLY A 166 -25.22 1.40 14.08
N LYS A 167 -24.92 1.28 12.79
CA LYS A 167 -23.61 1.60 12.22
C LYS A 167 -23.60 2.98 11.57
N LYS A 168 -22.42 3.57 11.45
CA LYS A 168 -22.22 4.82 10.70
C LYS A 168 -22.59 4.63 9.23
N LEU A 169 -23.22 5.63 8.63
CA LEU A 169 -23.74 5.59 7.26
C LEU A 169 -23.34 6.85 6.52
N ASN A 170 -22.90 6.73 5.28
CA ASN A 170 -22.69 7.89 4.41
C ASN A 170 -24.01 8.25 3.73
N ALA A 171 -24.23 9.54 3.45
CA ALA A 171 -25.40 9.96 2.69
C ALA A 171 -25.49 9.23 1.33
N PRO A 172 -26.67 8.71 0.96
CA PRO A 172 -26.84 7.92 -0.25
C PRO A 172 -26.76 8.80 -1.51
N GLY A 173 -26.41 8.19 -2.64
CA GLY A 173 -26.40 8.87 -3.94
C GLY A 173 -25.25 9.87 -4.15
N ARG A 174 -24.31 10.00 -3.20
CA ARG A 174 -23.10 10.81 -3.34
C ARG A 174 -21.86 10.00 -2.99
N GLN A 175 -20.85 10.06 -3.87
CA GLN A 175 -19.52 9.61 -3.47
C GLN A 175 -19.05 10.52 -2.33
N VAL A 176 -18.52 9.92 -1.26
CA VAL A 176 -17.92 10.72 -0.19
C VAL A 176 -16.81 11.55 -0.84
N ALA A 177 -16.74 12.84 -0.53
CA ALA A 177 -15.74 13.75 -1.07
C ALA A 177 -15.50 14.84 -0.03
N GLY A 178 -14.27 15.35 0.06
CA GLY A 178 -13.90 16.29 1.11
C GLY A 178 -13.53 15.62 2.45
N ALA A 179 -13.32 16.47 3.44
CA ALA A 179 -12.87 16.12 4.79
C ALA A 179 -13.59 16.97 5.85
N PHE A 180 -13.49 16.57 7.11
CA PHE A 180 -13.84 17.41 8.26
C PHE A 180 -12.58 17.74 9.05
N VAL A 181 -12.47 18.95 9.58
CA VAL A 181 -11.31 19.37 10.38
C VAL A 181 -11.75 19.64 11.80
N VAL A 182 -11.17 18.91 12.74
CA VAL A 182 -11.24 19.17 14.18
C VAL A 182 -10.06 20.08 14.55
N GLY A 183 -10.34 21.16 15.27
CA GLY A 183 -9.35 22.17 15.61
C GLY A 183 -9.14 23.20 14.50
N ARG A 184 -8.06 24.00 14.59
CA ARG A 184 -7.78 25.10 13.66
C ARG A 184 -6.49 24.85 12.91
N ILE A 185 -6.54 25.00 11.58
CA ILE A 185 -5.34 25.07 10.74
C ILE A 185 -4.95 26.54 10.66
N THR A 186 -3.75 26.84 11.13
CA THR A 186 -3.14 28.18 11.07
C THR A 186 -2.67 28.48 9.65
N GLN A 187 -2.33 29.75 9.38
CA GLN A 187 -1.96 30.15 8.02
C GLN A 187 -0.80 29.28 7.46
N PRO A 188 -0.81 28.97 6.14
CA PRO A 188 0.21 28.12 5.53
C PRO A 188 1.60 28.72 5.73
N GLY A 189 2.43 28.11 6.59
CA GLY A 189 3.79 28.60 6.86
C GLY A 189 4.33 28.32 8.26
N THR A 190 3.47 27.98 9.23
CA THR A 190 3.88 27.81 10.64
C THR A 190 4.50 26.45 10.99
N GLY A 191 4.70 25.55 10.03
CA GLY A 191 5.21 24.21 10.32
C GLY A 191 4.28 23.36 11.20
N GLN A 192 3.00 23.75 11.30
CA GLN A 192 1.99 23.09 12.12
C GLN A 192 1.85 21.60 11.76
N THR A 193 1.67 20.77 12.78
CA THR A 193 1.30 19.37 12.62
C THR A 193 -0.19 19.24 12.29
N ILE A 194 -0.51 18.44 11.27
CA ILE A 194 -1.88 18.08 10.91
C ILE A 194 -2.00 16.56 10.95
N ALA A 195 -2.81 16.05 11.88
CA ALA A 195 -3.14 14.63 11.95
C ALA A 195 -4.20 14.29 10.89
N ILE A 196 -4.05 13.16 10.22
CA ILE A 196 -5.03 12.63 9.26
C ILE A 196 -5.50 11.30 9.81
N CYS A 197 -6.79 11.24 10.12
CA CYS A 197 -7.46 10.18 10.85
C CYS A 197 -8.57 9.56 9.99
N GLU A 198 -8.87 8.29 10.19
CA GLU A 198 -9.96 7.61 9.48
C GLU A 198 -11.33 8.20 9.85
N GLY A 199 -11.56 8.39 11.15
CA GLY A 199 -12.86 8.73 11.71
C GLY A 199 -12.81 9.90 12.69
N ILE A 200 -14.00 10.44 13.00
CA ILE A 200 -14.12 11.60 13.88
C ILE A 200 -13.68 11.34 15.33
N GLY A 201 -13.92 10.15 15.88
CA GLY A 201 -13.47 9.79 17.23
C GLY A 201 -11.95 9.89 17.39
N GLN A 202 -11.24 9.32 16.42
CA GLN A 202 -9.79 9.39 16.32
C GLN A 202 -9.32 10.85 16.19
N ALA A 203 -9.96 11.64 15.33
CA ALA A 203 -9.61 13.05 15.14
C ALA A 203 -9.80 13.89 16.42
N TRP A 204 -10.88 13.68 17.18
CA TRP A 204 -11.07 14.32 18.48
C TRP A 204 -9.96 13.97 19.45
N SER A 205 -9.59 12.68 19.54
CA SER A 205 -8.54 12.23 20.47
C SER A 205 -7.18 12.82 20.09
N CYS A 206 -6.83 12.86 18.80
CA CYS A 206 -5.58 13.47 18.34
C CYS A 206 -5.53 14.99 18.62
N ASN A 207 -6.63 15.71 18.38
CA ASN A 207 -6.70 17.14 18.66
C ASN A 207 -6.58 17.42 20.16
N GLN A 208 -7.27 16.66 21.01
CA GLN A 208 -7.19 16.80 22.47
C GLN A 208 -5.78 16.49 22.99
N ALA A 209 -5.12 15.46 22.46
CA ALA A 209 -3.81 15.00 22.95
C ALA A 209 -2.66 15.97 22.64
N THR A 210 -2.77 16.71 21.55
CA THR A 210 -1.62 17.47 21.00
C THR A 210 -1.93 18.92 20.66
N GLY A 211 -3.21 19.32 20.68
CA GLY A 211 -3.66 20.63 20.17
C GLY A 211 -3.58 20.77 18.65
N CYS A 212 -3.14 19.74 17.93
CA CYS A 212 -2.97 19.81 16.47
C CYS A 212 -4.32 19.78 15.74
N ALA A 213 -4.35 20.29 14.50
CA ALA A 213 -5.54 20.10 13.67
C ALA A 213 -5.63 18.63 13.24
N ALA A 214 -6.81 18.04 13.33
CA ALA A 214 -7.03 16.63 12.98
C ALA A 214 -8.12 16.51 11.91
N VAL A 215 -7.80 15.80 10.84
CA VAL A 215 -8.61 15.71 9.63
C VAL A 215 -9.30 14.35 9.57
N VAL A 216 -10.60 14.33 9.41
CA VAL A 216 -11.41 13.12 9.21
C VAL A 216 -11.41 12.77 7.73
N SER A 217 -10.88 11.60 7.40
CA SER A 217 -10.82 11.10 6.02
C SER A 217 -12.08 10.38 5.58
N PHE A 218 -12.93 9.94 6.52
CA PHE A 218 -14.12 9.10 6.26
C PHE A 218 -13.78 7.73 5.67
N GLY A 219 -12.67 7.13 6.11
CA GLY A 219 -12.23 5.78 5.71
C GLY A 219 -10.75 5.69 5.35
N ALA A 220 -10.10 4.57 5.70
CA ALA A 220 -8.69 4.30 5.36
C ALA A 220 -8.38 4.41 3.86
N GLY A 221 -9.28 3.94 3.00
CA GLY A 221 -9.11 4.02 1.54
C GLY A 221 -9.04 5.46 1.00
N ARG A 222 -9.48 6.45 1.79
CA ARG A 222 -9.47 7.87 1.41
C ARG A 222 -8.29 8.65 1.97
N MET A 223 -7.58 8.10 2.96
CA MET A 223 -6.50 8.80 3.66
C MET A 223 -5.43 9.31 2.68
N GLN A 224 -5.10 8.54 1.63
CA GLN A 224 -4.14 8.95 0.60
C GLN A 224 -4.59 10.21 -0.14
N HIS A 225 -5.81 10.22 -0.68
CA HIS A 225 -6.36 11.35 -1.41
C HIS A 225 -6.46 12.61 -0.52
N ILE A 226 -6.88 12.43 0.74
CA ILE A 226 -6.95 13.54 1.71
C ILE A 226 -5.55 14.07 2.04
N ALA A 227 -4.59 13.20 2.31
CA ALA A 227 -3.21 13.60 2.57
C ALA A 227 -2.56 14.32 1.38
N GLN A 228 -2.83 13.89 0.15
CA GLN A 228 -2.38 14.59 -1.06
C GLN A 228 -3.00 15.99 -1.15
N SER A 229 -4.33 16.09 -0.97
CA SER A 229 -5.04 17.38 -1.01
C SER A 229 -4.48 18.36 0.02
N PHE A 230 -4.21 17.89 1.24
CA PHE A 230 -3.65 18.70 2.32
C PHE A 230 -2.18 19.04 2.09
N ARG A 231 -1.37 18.13 1.53
CA ARG A 231 0.02 18.41 1.15
C ARG A 231 0.09 19.54 0.12
N THR A 232 -0.78 19.52 -0.89
CA THR A 232 -0.86 20.58 -1.90
C THR A 232 -1.29 21.91 -1.30
N ARG A 233 -2.31 21.93 -0.42
CA ARG A 233 -2.82 23.17 0.17
C ARG A 233 -1.91 23.77 1.24
N TYR A 234 -1.23 22.90 1.99
CA TYR A 234 -0.40 23.24 3.15
C TYR A 234 0.99 22.60 3.01
N PRO A 235 1.83 23.04 2.05
CA PRO A 235 3.11 22.41 1.76
C PRO A 235 4.06 22.41 2.97
N ALA A 236 4.02 23.46 3.79
CA ALA A 236 4.82 23.59 5.01
C ALA A 236 4.30 22.78 6.21
N ALA A 237 3.11 22.19 6.15
CA ALA A 237 2.55 21.44 7.28
C ALA A 237 3.24 20.08 7.45
N ARG A 238 3.40 19.67 8.70
CA ARG A 238 3.87 18.32 9.06
C ARG A 238 2.65 17.39 9.10
N LEU A 239 2.42 16.67 8.02
CA LEU A 239 1.31 15.72 7.97
C LEU A 239 1.68 14.43 8.72
N VAL A 240 0.77 13.96 9.57
CA VAL A 240 0.91 12.71 10.32
C VAL A 240 -0.31 11.84 10.03
N LEU A 241 -0.12 10.69 9.38
CA LEU A 241 -1.17 9.68 9.25
C LEU A 241 -1.31 8.91 10.56
N VAL A 242 -2.52 8.78 11.09
CA VAL A 242 -2.77 7.99 12.31
C VAL A 242 -3.40 6.67 11.89
N ALA A 243 -2.62 5.59 11.93
CA ALA A 243 -3.07 4.28 11.50
C ALA A 243 -3.92 3.62 12.59
N ASP A 244 -5.01 2.97 12.18
CA ASP A 244 -5.65 1.95 13.02
C ASP A 244 -4.75 0.70 13.03
N ALA A 245 -4.87 -0.09 14.08
CA ALA A 245 -4.23 -1.39 14.18
C ALA A 245 -4.63 -2.30 13.00
N GLY A 246 -3.63 -2.89 12.33
CA GLY A 246 -3.76 -3.69 11.12
C GLY A 246 -3.73 -2.87 9.81
N LYS A 247 -3.50 -1.56 9.86
CA LYS A 247 -3.39 -0.67 8.68
C LYS A 247 -2.03 0.04 8.59
N GLU A 248 -1.03 -0.44 9.31
CA GLU A 248 0.31 0.13 9.42
C GLU A 248 1.00 0.17 8.06
N ILE A 249 0.99 -0.96 7.34
CA ILE A 249 1.61 -1.08 6.01
C ILE A 249 0.96 -0.12 5.01
N HIS A 250 -0.37 0.04 5.07
CA HIS A 250 -1.10 0.98 4.22
C HIS A 250 -0.69 2.42 4.50
N CYS A 251 -0.61 2.83 5.76
CA CYS A 251 -0.19 4.18 6.12
C CYS A 251 1.30 4.43 5.82
N ALA A 252 2.18 3.46 6.04
CA ALA A 252 3.60 3.57 5.71
C ALA A 252 3.83 3.77 4.20
N ARG A 253 3.06 3.07 3.36
CA ARG A 253 3.08 3.25 1.89
C ARG A 253 2.65 4.68 1.52
N ILE A 254 1.52 5.14 2.05
CA ILE A 254 1.02 6.50 1.79
C ILE A 254 2.04 7.55 2.26
N ALA A 255 2.62 7.37 3.44
CA ALA A 255 3.62 8.27 4.00
C ALA A 255 4.84 8.41 3.09
N LYS A 256 5.32 7.29 2.54
CA LYS A 256 6.41 7.28 1.57
C LYS A 256 6.05 8.00 0.27
N GLU A 257 4.86 7.77 -0.28
CA GLU A 257 4.41 8.39 -1.53
C GLU A 257 4.21 9.90 -1.41
N ILE A 258 3.70 10.38 -0.26
CA ILE A 258 3.36 11.80 -0.05
C ILE A 258 4.52 12.60 0.59
N GLY A 259 5.52 11.91 1.13
CA GLY A 259 6.58 12.54 1.92
C GLY A 259 6.02 13.09 3.23
N CYS A 260 5.32 12.26 4.00
CA CYS A 260 4.85 12.59 5.35
C CYS A 260 5.24 11.51 6.36
N THR A 261 4.79 11.65 7.60
CA THR A 261 5.07 10.71 8.70
C THR A 261 3.80 9.95 9.09
N TRP A 262 3.92 8.86 9.84
CA TRP A 262 2.76 8.12 10.36
C TRP A 262 2.98 7.61 11.78
N VAL A 263 1.89 7.30 12.45
CA VAL A 263 1.86 6.67 13.78
C VAL A 263 1.13 5.36 13.67
N GLU A 264 1.60 4.37 14.41
CA GLU A 264 1.00 3.04 14.53
C GLU A 264 0.51 2.85 15.95
N MET A 265 -0.59 2.12 16.13
CA MET A 265 -1.04 1.73 17.46
C MET A 265 -0.04 0.75 18.10
N PRO A 266 -0.04 0.61 19.44
CA PRO A 266 0.79 -0.38 20.14
C PRO A 266 0.65 -1.78 19.53
N ALA A 267 1.74 -2.55 19.48
CA ALA A 267 1.78 -3.84 18.76
C ALA A 267 0.81 -4.90 19.30
N ASP A 268 0.37 -4.77 20.56
CA ASP A 268 -0.62 -5.61 21.22
C ASP A 268 -2.07 -5.20 20.93
N SER A 269 -2.29 -4.16 20.12
CA SER A 269 -3.62 -3.62 19.85
C SER A 269 -4.47 -4.57 18.99
N PRO A 270 -5.76 -4.78 19.32
CA PRO A 270 -6.67 -5.56 18.50
C PRO A 270 -6.85 -5.00 17.08
N GLN A 271 -7.28 -5.84 16.13
CA GLN A 271 -7.60 -5.39 14.77
C GLN A 271 -8.63 -4.23 14.79
N ASN A 272 -8.36 -3.18 14.02
CA ASN A 272 -9.16 -1.94 13.96
C ASN A 272 -9.20 -1.10 15.24
N PHE A 273 -8.35 -1.40 16.23
CA PHE A 273 -8.14 -0.50 17.38
C PHE A 273 -7.59 0.84 16.88
N ASP A 274 -8.24 1.93 17.29
CA ASP A 274 -7.90 3.28 16.82
C ASP A 274 -7.35 4.17 17.96
N ALA A 275 -6.94 5.39 17.61
CA ALA A 275 -6.37 6.33 18.60
C ALA A 275 -7.37 6.76 19.69
N ASN A 276 -8.67 6.72 19.40
CA ASN A 276 -9.67 6.99 20.43
C ASN A 276 -9.76 5.81 21.40
N ASP A 277 -9.67 4.58 20.92
CA ASP A 277 -9.67 3.41 21.78
C ASP A 277 -8.40 3.39 22.67
N LEU A 278 -7.25 3.81 22.14
CA LEU A 278 -6.03 4.03 22.94
C LEU A 278 -6.24 5.10 24.00
N HIS A 279 -6.81 6.25 23.63
CA HIS A 279 -7.13 7.33 24.55
C HIS A 279 -8.05 6.85 25.69
N GLN A 280 -9.06 6.04 25.38
CA GLN A 280 -9.98 5.51 26.40
C GLN A 280 -9.34 4.45 27.29
N ARG A 281 -8.45 3.61 26.75
CA ARG A 281 -7.78 2.52 27.49
C ARG A 281 -6.64 3.03 28.37
N ASP A 282 -5.76 3.85 27.81
CA ASP A 282 -4.45 4.20 28.39
C ASP A 282 -4.33 5.68 28.76
N GLY A 283 -5.35 6.48 28.43
CA GLY A 283 -5.40 7.91 28.72
C GLY A 283 -4.77 8.81 27.65
N ILE A 284 -5.03 10.10 27.77
CA ILE A 284 -4.67 11.11 26.76
C ILE A 284 -3.14 11.29 26.63
N GLU A 285 -2.40 11.16 27.74
CA GLU A 285 -0.94 11.32 27.73
C GLU A 285 -0.22 10.20 26.99
N ALA A 286 -0.73 8.96 27.09
CA ALA A 286 -0.21 7.83 26.32
C ALA A 286 -0.37 8.08 24.81
N LEU A 287 -1.55 8.56 24.40
CA LEU A 287 -1.78 8.96 23.01
C LEU A 287 -0.90 10.15 22.60
N ALA A 288 -0.72 11.15 23.47
CA ALA A 288 0.14 12.29 23.19
C ALA A 288 1.60 11.88 22.97
N ALA A 289 2.13 10.97 23.79
CA ALA A 289 3.47 10.42 23.63
C ALA A 289 3.61 9.68 22.29
N LEU A 290 2.62 8.87 21.92
CA LEU A 290 2.57 8.17 20.65
C LEU A 290 2.59 9.15 19.46
N LEU A 291 1.75 10.19 19.50
CA LEU A 291 1.64 11.19 18.43
C LEU A 291 2.87 12.09 18.28
N ARG A 292 3.66 12.27 19.35
CA ARG A 292 4.92 13.04 19.33
C ARG A 292 6.08 12.27 18.69
N ASN A 293 5.98 10.95 18.55
CA ASN A 293 7.03 10.11 17.97
C ASN A 293 6.56 9.39 16.70
N PRO A 294 6.21 10.12 15.62
CA PRO A 294 5.78 9.49 14.40
C PRO A 294 6.96 8.84 13.68
N LYS A 295 6.70 7.72 13.02
CA LYS A 295 7.63 7.07 12.10
C LYS A 295 7.77 7.90 10.82
N ALA A 296 8.98 7.92 10.28
CA ALA A 296 9.29 8.55 9.01
C ALA A 296 9.67 7.49 7.96
N PRO A 297 9.36 7.74 6.67
CA PRO A 297 9.85 6.87 5.61
C PRO A 297 11.38 6.83 5.66
N PRO A 298 12.00 5.67 5.36
CA PRO A 298 13.45 5.57 5.37
C PRO A 298 14.04 6.59 4.40
N GLN A 299 14.83 7.54 4.92
CA GLN A 299 15.51 8.51 4.09
C GLN A 299 16.71 7.83 3.43
N ARG A 300 16.76 7.86 2.09
CA ARG A 300 17.89 7.33 1.32
C ARG A 300 19.21 8.01 1.69
N PHE A 301 19.14 9.29 2.04
CA PHE A 301 20.28 10.10 2.43
C PHE A 301 20.08 10.57 3.86
N ARG A 302 21.01 10.23 4.75
CA ARG A 302 21.07 10.80 6.10
C ARG A 302 22.02 11.99 6.06
N LEU A 303 21.50 13.19 6.25
CA LEU A 303 22.33 14.36 6.50
C LEU A 303 22.87 14.24 7.92
N MET A 304 24.18 14.45 8.09
CA MET A 304 24.87 14.32 9.37
C MET A 304 25.48 15.65 9.77
N THR A 305 25.48 15.95 11.06
CA THR A 305 26.27 17.07 11.60
C THR A 305 27.76 16.73 11.56
N ALA A 306 28.62 17.74 11.74
CA ALA A 306 30.07 17.53 11.84
C ALA A 306 30.42 16.60 13.03
N GLU A 307 29.69 16.71 14.14
CA GLU A 307 29.87 15.86 15.32
C GLU A 307 29.47 14.40 15.03
N GLU A 308 28.30 14.19 14.41
CA GLU A 308 27.87 12.85 14.01
C GLU A 308 28.84 12.21 13.02
N LEU A 309 29.40 13.00 12.09
CA LEU A 309 30.40 12.53 11.13
C LEU A 309 31.70 12.12 11.83
N ALA A 310 32.16 12.92 12.79
CA ALA A 310 33.38 12.63 13.57
C ALA A 310 33.23 11.41 14.48
N ALA A 311 32.00 11.10 14.92
CA ALA A 311 31.69 9.93 15.75
C ALA A 311 31.51 8.63 14.95
N LEU A 312 31.65 8.65 13.61
CA LEU A 312 31.53 7.44 12.80
C LEU A 312 32.61 6.40 13.17
N PRO A 313 32.27 5.10 13.17
CA PRO A 313 33.24 4.05 13.42
C PRO A 313 34.35 4.07 12.35
N PRO A 314 35.58 3.68 12.71
CA PRO A 314 36.69 3.64 11.76
C PRO A 314 36.40 2.68 10.61
N VAL A 315 36.97 3.00 9.44
CA VAL A 315 36.83 2.17 8.23
C VAL A 315 37.31 0.75 8.51
N ARG A 316 36.42 -0.22 8.31
CA ARG A 316 36.74 -1.64 8.31
C ARG A 316 37.30 -2.03 6.95
N TRP A 317 38.29 -2.93 6.94
CA TRP A 317 39.02 -3.29 5.71
C TRP A 317 38.82 -4.76 5.36
N ARG A 318 38.53 -5.04 4.09
CA ARG A 318 38.57 -6.38 3.49
C ARG A 318 40.01 -6.78 3.15
N VAL A 319 40.74 -5.84 2.54
CA VAL A 319 42.19 -5.89 2.33
C VAL A 319 42.75 -4.58 2.87
N ARG A 320 43.60 -4.65 3.90
CA ARG A 320 44.04 -3.46 4.65
C ARG A 320 44.64 -2.40 3.72
N GLY A 321 44.05 -1.20 3.69
CA GLY A 321 44.53 -0.07 2.89
C GLY A 321 44.20 -0.13 1.40
N VAL A 322 43.55 -1.20 0.92
CA VAL A 322 43.26 -1.42 -0.51
C VAL A 322 41.76 -1.52 -0.77
N LEU A 323 41.06 -2.40 -0.05
CA LEU A 323 39.64 -2.67 -0.24
C LEU A 323 38.91 -2.52 1.09
N PRO A 324 38.04 -1.51 1.27
CA PRO A 324 37.21 -1.40 2.46
C PRO A 324 36.24 -2.59 2.53
N GLN A 325 35.79 -2.93 3.73
CA GLN A 325 34.81 -4.00 3.96
C GLN A 325 33.43 -3.63 3.41
N GLU A 326 33.10 -2.34 3.40
CA GLU A 326 31.87 -1.76 2.85
C GLU A 326 32.23 -0.60 1.93
N GLY A 327 31.62 -0.55 0.75
CA GLY A 327 31.87 0.49 -0.25
C GLY A 327 32.18 -0.08 -1.63
N ILE A 328 32.67 0.79 -2.51
CA ILE A 328 33.04 0.47 -3.89
C ILE A 328 34.52 0.80 -4.08
N ALA A 329 35.26 -0.06 -4.77
CA ALA A 329 36.62 0.17 -5.21
C ALA A 329 36.72 -0.08 -6.73
N ALA A 330 37.70 0.54 -7.39
CA ALA A 330 37.93 0.39 -8.82
C ALA A 330 39.40 0.06 -9.10
N ILE A 331 39.63 -0.96 -9.94
CA ILE A 331 40.94 -1.26 -10.52
C ILE A 331 40.92 -0.76 -11.97
N TYR A 332 41.81 0.16 -12.32
CA TYR A 332 41.84 0.77 -13.65
C TYR A 332 43.29 0.85 -14.17
N GLY A 333 43.44 0.95 -15.48
CA GLY A 333 44.75 0.94 -16.15
C GLY A 333 44.67 0.49 -17.63
N PRO A 334 45.77 0.61 -18.38
CA PRO A 334 45.80 0.33 -19.83
C PRO A 334 45.33 -1.09 -20.20
N PRO A 335 44.81 -1.32 -21.43
CA PRO A 335 44.58 -2.67 -21.95
C PRO A 335 45.85 -3.53 -21.84
N GLY A 336 45.69 -4.80 -21.47
CA GLY A 336 46.82 -5.72 -21.32
C GLY A 336 47.71 -5.51 -20.08
N SER A 337 47.44 -4.52 -19.21
CA SER A 337 48.28 -4.23 -18.03
C SER A 337 48.13 -5.22 -16.86
N GLY A 338 47.37 -6.31 -17.03
CA GLY A 338 47.18 -7.33 -16.00
C GLY A 338 46.11 -7.05 -14.93
N LYS A 339 45.19 -6.08 -15.16
CA LYS A 339 44.12 -5.72 -14.19
C LYS A 339 43.29 -6.91 -13.72
N SER A 340 42.73 -7.68 -14.65
CA SER A 340 41.90 -8.85 -14.31
C SER A 340 42.73 -9.92 -13.58
N PHE A 341 44.01 -10.10 -13.93
CA PHE A 341 44.90 -11.01 -13.19
C PHE A 341 45.12 -10.56 -11.75
N LEU A 342 45.39 -9.26 -11.54
CA LEU A 342 45.54 -8.67 -10.20
C LEU A 342 44.25 -8.81 -9.38
N ALA A 343 43.09 -8.56 -10.02
CA ALA A 343 41.78 -8.70 -9.40
C ALA A 343 41.53 -10.16 -8.98
N ILE A 344 41.73 -11.13 -9.88
CA ILE A 344 41.59 -12.57 -9.59
C ILE A 344 42.50 -12.98 -8.43
N ASP A 345 43.76 -12.53 -8.42
CA ASP A 345 44.70 -12.88 -7.35
C ASP A 345 44.27 -12.32 -5.98
N MET A 346 43.83 -11.05 -5.94
CA MET A 346 43.28 -10.42 -4.75
C MET A 346 42.03 -11.14 -4.24
N LEU A 347 41.13 -11.47 -5.16
CA LEU A 347 39.87 -12.15 -4.86
C LEU A 347 40.09 -13.58 -4.35
N ALA A 348 41.02 -14.31 -4.95
CA ALA A 348 41.44 -15.61 -4.44
C ALA A 348 42.08 -15.49 -3.06
N ALA A 349 42.86 -14.43 -2.80
CA ALA A 349 43.41 -14.17 -1.48
C ALA A 349 42.32 -13.90 -0.43
N ILE A 350 41.28 -13.13 -0.79
CA ILE A 350 40.09 -12.91 0.04
C ILE A 350 39.33 -14.22 0.30
N ALA A 351 39.16 -15.06 -0.72
CA ALA A 351 38.44 -16.32 -0.58
C ALA A 351 39.17 -17.32 0.33
N THR A 352 40.50 -17.31 0.32
CA THR A 352 41.36 -18.24 1.08
C THR A 352 41.85 -17.68 2.41
N GLY A 353 41.75 -16.36 2.62
CA GLY A 353 42.27 -15.69 3.82
C GLY A 353 43.80 -15.53 3.86
N ARG A 354 44.52 -15.83 2.76
CA ARG A 354 45.97 -15.65 2.71
C ARG A 354 46.34 -14.16 2.64
N PRO A 355 47.54 -13.76 3.12
CA PRO A 355 48.07 -12.43 2.87
C PRO A 355 48.18 -12.13 1.37
N TRP A 356 47.93 -10.88 0.99
CA TRP A 356 48.01 -10.41 -0.40
C TRP A 356 49.02 -9.27 -0.48
N PHE A 357 50.17 -9.46 -1.15
CA PHE A 357 51.28 -8.49 -1.15
C PHE A 357 51.63 -7.93 0.25
N ASN A 358 51.70 -8.81 1.25
CA ASN A 358 51.90 -8.48 2.68
C ASN A 358 50.79 -7.63 3.35
N TYR A 359 49.68 -7.37 2.65
CA TYR A 359 48.47 -6.80 3.25
C TYR A 359 47.68 -7.88 4.00
N ARG A 360 47.16 -7.49 5.17
CA ARG A 360 46.23 -8.32 5.95
C ARG A 360 44.88 -8.40 5.24
N VAL A 361 44.35 -9.61 5.12
CA VAL A 361 43.11 -9.92 4.42
C VAL A 361 42.09 -10.50 5.41
N GLN A 362 40.84 -10.04 5.33
CA GLN A 362 39.70 -10.61 6.05
C GLN A 362 38.94 -11.55 5.12
N PRO A 363 38.88 -12.87 5.42
CA PRO A 363 38.30 -13.82 4.50
C PRO A 363 36.80 -13.57 4.24
N ALA A 364 36.37 -13.82 3.00
CA ALA A 364 34.97 -13.69 2.59
C ALA A 364 34.67 -14.50 1.33
N SER A 365 33.38 -14.79 1.11
CA SER A 365 32.90 -15.31 -0.17
C SER A 365 33.05 -14.27 -1.27
N VAL A 366 33.35 -14.72 -2.48
CA VAL A 366 33.59 -13.86 -3.63
C VAL A 366 32.74 -14.28 -4.82
N LEU A 367 32.17 -13.29 -5.52
CA LEU A 367 31.56 -13.45 -6.83
C LEU A 367 32.34 -12.63 -7.86
N TYR A 368 32.80 -13.29 -8.91
CA TYR A 368 33.39 -12.67 -10.08
C TYR A 368 32.37 -12.65 -11.21
N VAL A 369 31.96 -11.47 -11.66
CA VAL A 369 31.06 -11.27 -12.79
C VAL A 369 31.90 -10.88 -14.00
N ALA A 370 32.02 -11.80 -14.96
CA ALA A 370 32.77 -11.59 -16.19
C ALA A 370 31.83 -11.05 -17.27
N LEU A 371 31.89 -9.75 -17.55
CA LEU A 371 31.13 -9.12 -18.62
C LEU A 371 31.96 -8.96 -19.91
N GLU A 372 33.28 -9.08 -19.82
CA GLU A 372 34.17 -9.19 -20.98
C GLU A 372 34.66 -10.62 -21.21
N GLY A 373 34.34 -11.18 -22.38
CA GLY A 373 35.00 -12.36 -22.95
C GLY A 373 35.07 -13.59 -22.04
N GLU A 374 33.97 -14.36 -21.99
CA GLU A 374 33.84 -15.62 -21.22
C GLU A 374 34.99 -16.61 -21.46
N HIS A 375 35.59 -16.58 -22.66
CA HIS A 375 36.66 -17.50 -23.07
C HIS A 375 38.01 -17.22 -22.40
N GLY A 376 38.27 -15.98 -21.97
CA GLY A 376 39.56 -15.58 -21.40
C GLY A 376 39.66 -15.85 -19.89
N ILE A 377 38.56 -15.71 -19.16
CA ILE A 377 38.57 -15.82 -17.69
C ILE A 377 38.91 -17.24 -17.21
N ALA A 378 38.38 -18.27 -17.88
CA ALA A 378 38.63 -19.67 -17.51
C ALA A 378 40.14 -20.00 -17.51
N GLN A 379 40.87 -19.56 -18.55
CA GLN A 379 42.32 -19.76 -18.64
C GLN A 379 43.08 -19.04 -17.52
N ARG A 380 42.67 -17.82 -17.16
CA ARG A 380 43.29 -17.04 -16.07
C ARG A 380 43.07 -17.72 -14.72
N VAL A 381 41.87 -18.23 -14.48
CA VAL A 381 41.52 -18.96 -13.26
C VAL A 381 42.31 -20.26 -13.17
N GLN A 382 42.40 -21.04 -14.26
CA GLN A 382 43.20 -22.27 -14.30
C GLN A 382 44.69 -21.98 -14.05
N ALA A 383 45.24 -20.93 -14.66
CA ALA A 383 46.63 -20.52 -14.47
C ALA A 383 46.90 -20.04 -13.02
N HIS A 384 45.93 -19.39 -12.38
CA HIS A 384 46.04 -19.01 -10.97
C HIS A 384 46.02 -20.26 -10.07
N GLN A 385 45.09 -21.18 -10.32
CA GLN A 385 44.91 -22.40 -9.54
C GLN A 385 46.11 -23.34 -9.63
N SER A 386 46.76 -23.45 -10.79
CA SER A 386 47.96 -24.29 -10.95
C SER A 386 49.12 -23.85 -10.06
N ARG A 387 49.17 -22.56 -9.69
CA ARG A 387 50.20 -21.99 -8.81
C ARG A 387 49.79 -21.93 -7.34
N HIS A 388 48.53 -21.62 -7.06
CA HIS A 388 48.05 -21.26 -5.71
C HIS A 388 47.04 -22.24 -5.11
N GLY A 389 46.63 -23.27 -5.86
CA GLY A 389 45.55 -24.17 -5.47
C GLY A 389 44.17 -23.59 -5.71
N THR A 390 43.13 -24.35 -5.36
CA THR A 390 41.73 -23.97 -5.57
C THR A 390 41.23 -23.02 -4.50
N ALA A 391 40.44 -22.02 -4.91
CA ALA A 391 39.77 -21.08 -4.02
C ALA A 391 38.27 -21.40 -3.96
N GLU A 392 37.87 -22.32 -3.08
CA GLU A 392 36.51 -22.89 -3.04
C GLU A 392 35.39 -21.86 -2.78
N ARG A 393 35.72 -20.70 -2.19
CA ARG A 393 34.77 -19.62 -1.89
C ARG A 393 34.63 -18.58 -3.00
N VAL A 394 35.20 -18.83 -4.18
CA VAL A 394 34.99 -18.01 -5.38
C VAL A 394 33.88 -18.65 -6.23
N ARG A 395 32.94 -17.81 -6.68
CA ARG A 395 31.91 -18.14 -7.67
C ARG A 395 32.08 -17.24 -8.87
N PHE A 396 31.73 -17.73 -10.05
CA PHE A 396 31.84 -17.00 -11.31
C PHE A 396 30.46 -16.90 -11.96
N LEU A 397 30.14 -15.71 -12.47
CA LEU A 397 28.98 -15.47 -13.33
C LEU A 397 29.51 -15.03 -14.70
N ALA A 398 29.23 -15.87 -15.70
CA ALA A 398 29.57 -15.66 -17.11
C ALA A 398 28.27 -15.74 -17.92
N ALA A 399 27.31 -14.90 -17.57
CA ALA A 399 26.04 -14.79 -18.26
C ALA A 399 25.81 -13.33 -18.66
N PRO A 400 25.09 -13.06 -19.76
CA PRO A 400 24.72 -11.71 -20.13
C PRO A 400 24.01 -10.99 -18.98
N LEU A 401 24.51 -9.81 -18.63
CA LEU A 401 23.97 -9.00 -17.54
C LEU A 401 24.07 -7.52 -17.91
N ASP A 402 22.95 -6.80 -17.90
CA ASP A 402 22.90 -5.36 -18.09
C ASP A 402 22.63 -4.64 -16.76
N LEU A 403 23.70 -4.13 -16.15
CA LEU A 403 23.62 -3.41 -14.87
C LEU A 403 22.74 -2.14 -14.92
N ARG A 404 22.35 -1.65 -16.10
CA ARG A 404 21.44 -0.52 -16.25
C ARG A 404 19.99 -0.94 -15.98
N LYS A 405 19.63 -2.22 -16.19
CA LYS A 405 18.29 -2.75 -15.93
C LYS A 405 18.09 -3.07 -14.46
N ALA A 406 16.95 -2.64 -13.90
CA ALA A 406 16.63 -2.88 -12.49
C ALA A 406 16.40 -4.37 -12.19
N GLU A 407 15.83 -5.09 -13.14
CA GLU A 407 15.56 -6.53 -13.07
C GLU A 407 16.85 -7.34 -12.97
N ASP A 408 17.79 -7.16 -13.91
CA ASP A 408 19.12 -7.78 -13.88
C ASP A 408 19.87 -7.54 -12.55
N ARG A 409 19.84 -6.30 -12.03
CA ARG A 409 20.44 -6.00 -10.71
C ARG A 409 19.74 -6.75 -9.57
N ALA A 410 18.42 -6.84 -9.61
CA ALA A 410 17.64 -7.52 -8.58
C ALA A 410 17.86 -9.03 -8.62
N ASP A 411 17.92 -9.62 -9.82
CA ASP A 411 18.21 -11.03 -10.02
C ASP A 411 19.63 -11.38 -9.58
N LEU A 412 20.65 -10.62 -9.99
CA LEU A 412 22.03 -10.80 -9.51
C LEU A 412 22.10 -10.77 -7.97
N ALA A 413 21.44 -9.80 -7.34
CA ALA A 413 21.42 -9.69 -5.89
C ALA A 413 20.68 -10.85 -5.22
N ARG A 414 19.60 -11.37 -5.82
CA ARG A 414 18.85 -12.53 -5.33
C ARG A 414 19.70 -13.79 -5.41
N GLU A 415 20.29 -14.08 -6.57
CA GLU A 415 21.11 -15.28 -6.78
C GLU A 415 22.36 -15.25 -5.89
N ALA A 416 23.03 -14.10 -5.76
CA ALA A 416 24.17 -13.95 -4.86
C ALA A 416 23.80 -14.25 -3.39
N LYS A 417 22.64 -13.77 -2.93
CA LYS A 417 22.14 -14.07 -1.58
C LYS A 417 21.79 -15.54 -1.41
N ALA A 418 21.10 -16.14 -2.39
CA ALA A 418 20.75 -17.56 -2.37
C ALA A 418 22.00 -18.46 -2.33
N ALA A 419 23.08 -18.05 -3.00
CA ALA A 419 24.38 -18.71 -2.98
C ALA A 419 25.22 -18.45 -1.70
N GLY A 420 24.68 -17.74 -0.70
CA GLY A 420 25.38 -17.47 0.56
C GLY A 420 26.52 -16.45 0.42
N LEU A 421 26.48 -15.58 -0.58
CA LEU A 421 27.52 -14.55 -0.83
C LEU A 421 27.25 -13.23 -0.10
N ALA A 422 26.24 -13.17 0.76
CA ALA A 422 25.90 -11.98 1.54
C ALA A 422 27.07 -11.55 2.44
N GLY A 423 27.41 -10.26 2.42
CA GLY A 423 28.58 -9.71 3.14
C GLY A 423 29.94 -10.04 2.50
N GLY A 424 29.94 -10.67 1.33
CA GLY A 424 31.12 -10.98 0.52
C GLY A 424 31.60 -9.84 -0.38
N VAL A 425 32.41 -10.19 -1.38
CA VAL A 425 32.91 -9.25 -2.41
C VAL A 425 32.34 -9.63 -3.77
N VAL A 426 31.76 -8.66 -4.48
CA VAL A 426 31.35 -8.81 -5.88
C VAL A 426 32.32 -7.99 -6.73
N CYS A 427 33.01 -8.65 -7.65
CA CYS A 427 33.85 -7.99 -8.66
C CYS A 427 33.11 -8.03 -9.99
N ILE A 428 33.03 -6.88 -10.66
CA ILE A 428 32.46 -6.75 -11.99
C ILE A 428 33.62 -6.37 -12.91
N ASP A 429 33.95 -7.26 -13.84
CA ASP A 429 35.02 -7.06 -14.83
C ASP A 429 34.36 -6.75 -16.18
N THR A 430 34.61 -5.57 -16.71
CA THR A 430 33.87 -4.92 -17.80
C THR A 430 34.76 -4.35 -18.87
#